data_AF-A0A936EUT7-F1
#
_entry.id   AF-A0A936EUT7-F1
#
_cell.length_a   1.000
_cell.length_b   1.000
_cell.length_c   1.000
_cell.angle_alpha   90.00
_cell.angle_beta   90.00
_cell.angle_gamma   90.00
#
_symmetry.space_group_name_H-M   'P 1'
#
loop_
_entity.id
_entity.type
_entity.pdbx_description
1 polymer ?
#
loop_
_entity_poly.entity_id
_entity_poly.type
_entity_poly.pdbx_seq_one_letter_code
_entity_poly.pdbx_strand_id
1 'polypeptide(L)'
;MSRFEFSKKHQIEIEEDSLRKALIDLELARYYARRGEFTKCKEIISKIRENHKNNYFASLFSALNLTEGILEFVEQGVGAALPKLQRARALSVGARDADELPVLIFAWLANFARIQTDWGRLHEYLISCLTLVQSHFHETLARISIVIADSLQEIEEYDSAAKWYMVARDASLSVGDDATMNAMLHNRISIRVYNFRIAAIDGNLVDFGSRLAKLETESTENYSLYIGDSSMPWTHALISGQLSLLSNSNQAALQLLESPYAKGLSDKWPSVELMRAADVLRCKVELGLISSELVKCEVDRIRKNFSSRIARGDVAIAANSVAIAFEKFDKLEAKHFSDISQSALREYYVEREIVRHHICDALSFLPKWLMVKI
;
A
#
# COMPACT_ATOMS: atom_id res chain seq x y z
N MET A 1 -9.10 -16.57 -16.83
CA MET A 1 -8.29 -17.37 -15.89
C MET A 1 -6.85 -16.95 -16.05
N SER A 2 -6.19 -16.52 -14.97
CA SER A 2 -4.80 -16.03 -15.01
C SER A 2 -3.78 -17.17 -15.08
N ARG A 3 -2.52 -16.85 -15.41
CA ARG A 3 -1.42 -17.85 -15.45
C ARG A 3 -1.16 -18.45 -14.07
N PHE A 4 -1.13 -17.62 -13.02
CA PHE A 4 -0.99 -18.07 -11.64
C PHE A 4 -2.11 -19.05 -11.26
N GLU A 5 -3.37 -18.66 -11.51
CA GLU A 5 -4.54 -19.49 -11.18
C GLU A 5 -4.49 -20.85 -11.89
N PHE A 6 -4.18 -20.85 -13.19
CA PHE A 6 -4.05 -22.10 -13.96
C PHE A 6 -2.94 -22.99 -13.40
N SER A 7 -1.75 -22.41 -13.13
CA SER A 7 -0.62 -23.14 -12.58
C SER A 7 -0.93 -23.79 -11.23
N LYS A 8 -1.57 -23.04 -10.31
CA LYS A 8 -1.92 -23.55 -8.98
C LYS A 8 -2.99 -24.62 -9.04
N LYS A 9 -4.04 -24.45 -9.86
CA LYS A 9 -5.07 -25.48 -10.06
C LYS A 9 -4.47 -26.78 -10.59
N HIS A 10 -3.58 -26.69 -11.57
CA HIS A 10 -2.89 -27.87 -12.08
C HIS A 10 -2.01 -28.54 -11.01
N GLN A 11 -1.27 -27.77 -10.20
CA GLN A 11 -0.49 -28.31 -9.08
C GLN A 11 -1.37 -29.05 -8.05
N ILE A 12 -2.56 -28.51 -7.74
CA ILE A 12 -3.52 -29.13 -6.81
C ILE A 12 -4.04 -30.47 -7.36
N GLU A 13 -4.29 -30.57 -8.66
CA GLU A 13 -4.78 -31.79 -9.32
C GLU A 13 -3.77 -32.95 -9.24
N ILE A 14 -2.47 -32.64 -9.44
CA ILE A 14 -1.41 -33.65 -9.53
C ILE A 14 -0.73 -33.96 -8.18
N GLU A 15 -0.84 -33.08 -7.19
CA GLU A 15 -0.29 -33.33 -5.86
C GLU A 15 -1.01 -34.54 -5.23
N GLU A 16 -0.37 -35.28 -4.33
CA GLU A 16 -1.00 -36.41 -3.62
C GLU A 16 -1.06 -36.14 -2.12
N ASP A 17 -0.08 -35.41 -1.59
CA ASP A 17 -0.04 -35.06 -0.17
C ASP A 17 -1.13 -34.03 0.17
N SER A 18 -2.06 -34.45 1.04
CA SER A 18 -3.17 -33.62 1.54
C SER A 18 -2.69 -32.29 2.16
N LEU A 19 -1.57 -32.30 2.88
CA LEU A 19 -1.04 -31.08 3.50
C LEU A 19 -0.49 -30.14 2.42
N ARG A 20 0.26 -30.66 1.45
CA ARG A 20 0.78 -29.87 0.33
C ARG A 20 -0.33 -29.28 -0.51
N LYS A 21 -1.39 -30.04 -0.82
CA LYS A 21 -2.60 -29.52 -1.48
C LYS A 21 -3.20 -28.34 -0.75
N ALA A 22 -3.40 -28.47 0.57
CA ALA A 22 -3.97 -27.41 1.38
C ALA A 22 -3.09 -26.14 1.38
N LEU A 23 -1.76 -26.30 1.40
CA LEU A 23 -0.84 -25.17 1.30
C LEU A 23 -0.96 -24.48 -0.07
N ILE A 24 -1.00 -25.23 -1.18
CA ILE A 24 -1.17 -24.69 -2.54
C ILE A 24 -2.52 -23.98 -2.69
N ASP A 25 -3.59 -24.56 -2.17
CA ASP A 25 -4.92 -23.95 -2.09
C ASP A 25 -4.86 -22.60 -1.35
N LEU A 26 -4.10 -22.49 -0.25
CA LEU A 26 -3.92 -21.23 0.48
C LEU A 26 -3.15 -20.20 -0.33
N GLU A 27 -2.20 -20.58 -1.18
CA GLU A 27 -1.52 -19.64 -2.10
C GLU A 27 -2.50 -19.09 -3.13
N LEU A 28 -3.34 -19.97 -3.68
CA LEU A 28 -4.42 -19.57 -4.58
C LEU A 28 -5.43 -18.65 -3.90
N ALA A 29 -5.78 -18.92 -2.64
CA ALA A 29 -6.65 -18.05 -1.86
C ALA A 29 -6.02 -16.66 -1.60
N ARG A 30 -4.72 -16.59 -1.30
CA ARG A 30 -3.99 -15.30 -1.17
C ARG A 30 -4.06 -14.51 -2.47
N TYR A 31 -3.91 -15.18 -3.61
CA TYR A 31 -4.03 -14.55 -4.92
C TYR A 31 -5.44 -14.00 -5.15
N TYR A 32 -6.49 -14.76 -4.84
CA TYR A 32 -7.87 -14.27 -4.94
C TYR A 32 -8.15 -13.08 -4.02
N ALA A 33 -7.66 -13.11 -2.78
CA ALA A 33 -7.78 -11.97 -1.86
C ALA A 33 -7.18 -10.69 -2.46
N ARG A 34 -5.99 -10.79 -3.06
CA ARG A 34 -5.28 -9.67 -3.68
C ARG A 34 -5.92 -9.16 -4.97
N ARG A 35 -6.83 -9.91 -5.58
CA ARG A 35 -7.61 -9.49 -6.77
C ARG A 35 -9.02 -8.98 -6.42
N GLY A 36 -9.40 -8.98 -5.15
CA GLY A 36 -10.78 -8.65 -4.75
C GLY A 36 -11.77 -9.80 -4.90
N GLU A 37 -11.32 -11.02 -5.22
CA GLU A 37 -12.17 -12.20 -5.34
C GLU A 37 -12.44 -12.84 -3.95
N PHE A 38 -13.02 -12.05 -3.03
CA PHE A 38 -13.14 -12.40 -1.62
C PHE A 38 -13.96 -13.66 -1.35
N THR A 39 -15.02 -13.89 -2.13
CA THR A 39 -15.86 -15.09 -2.00
C THR A 39 -15.05 -16.36 -2.21
N LYS A 40 -14.27 -16.43 -3.30
CA LYS A 40 -13.43 -17.60 -3.59
C LYS A 40 -12.35 -17.82 -2.53
N CYS A 41 -11.75 -16.74 -2.03
CA CYS A 41 -10.80 -16.82 -0.93
C CYS A 41 -11.44 -17.42 0.33
N LYS A 42 -12.61 -16.91 0.73
CA LYS A 42 -13.36 -17.35 1.91
C LYS A 42 -13.81 -18.82 1.79
N GLU A 43 -14.24 -19.25 0.61
CA GLU A 43 -14.58 -20.64 0.33
C GLU A 43 -13.40 -21.60 0.56
N ILE A 44 -12.22 -21.27 0.05
CA ILE A 44 -11.00 -22.07 0.26
C ILE A 44 -10.63 -22.12 1.74
N ILE A 45 -10.64 -20.96 2.42
CA ILE A 45 -10.35 -20.87 3.87
C ILE A 45 -11.30 -21.76 4.67
N SER A 46 -12.62 -21.70 4.40
CA SER A 46 -13.62 -22.51 5.12
C SER A 46 -13.37 -24.00 4.90
N LYS A 47 -13.17 -24.42 3.64
CA LYS A 47 -12.90 -25.81 3.27
C LYS A 47 -11.66 -26.36 4.00
N ILE A 48 -10.58 -25.58 4.05
CA ILE A 48 -9.35 -26.01 4.73
C ILE A 48 -9.55 -26.13 6.24
N ARG A 49 -10.26 -25.16 6.86
CA ARG A 49 -10.59 -25.22 8.29
C ARG A 49 -11.41 -26.44 8.65
N GLU A 50 -12.40 -26.78 7.83
CA GLU A 50 -13.25 -27.95 8.03
C GLU A 50 -12.48 -29.27 7.87
N ASN A 51 -11.68 -29.39 6.81
CA ASN A 51 -10.94 -30.60 6.48
C ASN A 51 -9.77 -30.87 7.44
N HIS A 52 -9.19 -29.83 8.04
CA HIS A 52 -8.01 -29.94 8.91
C HIS A 52 -8.30 -29.59 10.38
N LYS A 53 -9.57 -29.60 10.82
CA LYS A 53 -9.98 -29.27 12.19
C LYS A 53 -9.28 -30.08 13.30
N ASN A 54 -8.84 -31.30 12.99
CA ASN A 54 -8.17 -32.22 13.93
C ASN A 54 -6.66 -32.32 13.70
N ASN A 55 -6.10 -31.57 12.76
CA ASN A 55 -4.67 -31.57 12.45
C ASN A 55 -3.95 -30.47 13.24
N TYR A 56 -2.65 -30.66 13.50
CA TYR A 56 -1.83 -29.71 14.27
C TYR A 56 -0.57 -29.23 13.51
N PHE A 57 -0.63 -29.19 12.17
CA PHE A 57 0.51 -28.75 11.36
C PHE A 57 0.72 -27.24 11.48
N ALA A 58 1.80 -26.82 12.15
CA ALA A 58 2.14 -25.42 12.36
C ALA A 58 2.23 -24.62 11.04
N SER A 59 2.81 -25.23 10.00
CA SER A 59 2.91 -24.63 8.66
C SER A 59 1.54 -24.31 8.04
N LEU A 60 0.57 -25.21 8.19
CA LEU A 60 -0.79 -25.01 7.67
C LEU A 60 -1.50 -23.84 8.36
N PHE A 61 -1.48 -23.81 9.70
CA PHE A 61 -2.12 -22.73 10.44
C PHE A 61 -1.39 -21.39 10.30
N SER A 62 -0.07 -21.42 10.10
CA SER A 62 0.71 -20.24 9.74
C SER A 62 0.27 -19.69 8.39
N ALA A 63 0.22 -20.53 7.35
CA ALA A 63 -0.24 -20.14 6.02
C ALA A 63 -1.70 -19.66 6.03
N LEU A 64 -2.57 -20.30 6.81
CA LEU A 64 -3.97 -19.91 6.97
C LEU A 64 -4.09 -18.51 7.60
N ASN A 65 -3.33 -18.23 8.66
CA ASN A 65 -3.33 -16.90 9.29
C ASN A 65 -2.74 -15.82 8.38
N LEU A 66 -1.73 -16.16 7.56
CA LEU A 66 -1.20 -15.24 6.54
C LEU A 66 -2.29 -14.93 5.50
N THR A 67 -2.97 -15.95 4.97
CA THR A 67 -4.05 -15.78 3.98
C THR A 67 -5.20 -14.94 4.53
N GLU A 68 -5.68 -15.25 5.73
CA GLU A 68 -6.73 -14.46 6.38
C GLU A 68 -6.25 -13.02 6.63
N GLY A 69 -5.01 -12.82 7.04
CA GLY A 69 -4.46 -11.48 7.26
C GLY A 69 -4.39 -10.66 5.97
N ILE A 70 -4.02 -11.27 4.84
CA ILE A 70 -4.04 -10.59 3.53
C ILE A 70 -5.47 -10.26 3.11
N LEU A 71 -6.43 -11.17 3.35
CA LEU A 71 -7.85 -10.90 3.09
C LEU A 71 -8.35 -9.71 3.91
N GLU A 72 -8.10 -9.68 5.22
CA GLU A 72 -8.47 -8.54 6.07
C GLU A 72 -7.76 -7.26 5.68
N PHE A 73 -6.49 -7.33 5.23
CA PHE A 73 -5.76 -6.15 4.79
C PHE A 73 -6.46 -5.48 3.62
N VAL A 74 -6.88 -6.27 2.63
CA VAL A 74 -7.58 -5.74 1.46
C VAL A 74 -9.00 -5.28 1.83
N GLU A 75 -9.73 -6.03 2.66
CA GLU A 75 -11.11 -5.70 3.00
C GLU A 75 -11.24 -4.55 4.03
N GLN A 76 -10.34 -4.47 5.01
CA GLN A 76 -10.47 -3.67 6.24
C GLN A 76 -9.21 -2.87 6.62
N GLY A 77 -8.08 -3.08 5.96
CA GLY A 77 -6.82 -2.37 6.23
C GLY A 77 -5.91 -3.04 7.27
N VAL A 78 -4.79 -2.37 7.58
CA VAL A 78 -3.68 -2.95 8.37
C VAL A 78 -4.11 -3.34 9.80
N GLY A 79 -4.99 -2.55 10.43
CA GLY A 79 -5.42 -2.79 11.81
C GLY A 79 -6.08 -4.16 12.02
N ALA A 80 -6.90 -4.61 11.05
CA ALA A 80 -7.56 -5.91 11.10
C ALA A 80 -6.62 -7.07 10.73
N ALA A 81 -5.66 -6.81 9.82
CA ALA A 81 -4.73 -7.80 9.30
C ALA A 81 -3.59 -8.16 10.27
N LEU A 82 -3.05 -7.15 10.96
CA LEU A 82 -1.80 -7.29 11.73
C LEU A 82 -1.86 -8.39 12.80
N PRO A 83 -2.93 -8.53 13.62
CA PRO A 83 -3.01 -9.62 14.60
C PRO A 83 -2.93 -11.01 13.95
N LYS A 84 -3.45 -11.17 12.72
CA LYS A 84 -3.39 -12.45 12.01
C LYS A 84 -1.97 -12.74 11.51
N LEU A 85 -1.28 -11.75 10.92
CA LEU A 85 0.12 -11.92 10.50
C LEU A 85 1.07 -12.17 11.68
N GLN A 86 0.84 -11.53 12.83
CA GLN A 86 1.62 -11.80 14.04
C GLN A 86 1.45 -13.24 14.52
N ARG A 87 0.22 -13.78 14.47
CA ARG A 87 -0.03 -15.21 14.75
C ARG A 87 0.62 -16.11 13.69
N ALA A 88 0.57 -15.75 12.42
CA ALA A 88 1.26 -16.47 11.35
C ALA A 88 2.76 -16.57 11.65
N ARG A 89 3.40 -15.45 12.00
CA ARG A 89 4.82 -15.38 12.39
C ARG A 89 5.13 -16.25 13.60
N ALA A 90 4.29 -16.24 14.64
CA ALA A 90 4.51 -17.08 15.82
C ALA A 90 4.43 -18.58 15.49
N LEU A 91 3.49 -18.97 14.63
CA LEU A 91 3.31 -20.35 14.19
C LEU A 91 4.39 -20.80 13.19
N SER A 92 4.94 -19.87 12.40
CA SER A 92 5.96 -20.19 11.39
C SER A 92 7.28 -20.68 11.99
N VAL A 93 7.52 -20.48 13.28
CA VAL A 93 8.70 -21.03 13.99
C VAL A 93 8.72 -22.56 13.97
N GLY A 94 7.54 -23.20 13.85
CA GLY A 94 7.44 -24.65 13.67
C GLY A 94 7.50 -25.13 12.21
N ALA A 95 7.74 -24.23 11.25
CA ALA A 95 7.94 -24.60 9.85
C ALA A 95 9.36 -25.13 9.60
N ARG A 96 9.61 -25.79 8.47
CA ARG A 96 10.94 -26.34 8.17
C ARG A 96 11.88 -25.23 7.71
N ASP A 97 13.18 -25.39 7.97
CA ASP A 97 14.23 -24.38 7.69
C ASP A 97 14.39 -24.00 6.21
N ALA A 98 13.74 -24.70 5.28
CA ALA A 98 13.74 -24.43 3.84
C ALA A 98 12.41 -23.91 3.28
N ASP A 99 11.41 -23.65 4.13
CA ASP A 99 10.11 -23.16 3.69
C ASP A 99 10.17 -21.65 3.39
N GLU A 100 9.57 -21.22 2.27
CA GLU A 100 9.43 -19.80 1.91
C GLU A 100 8.54 -19.04 2.92
N LEU A 101 7.59 -19.74 3.54
CA LEU A 101 6.49 -19.15 4.32
C LEU A 101 6.94 -18.20 5.44
N PRO A 102 7.88 -18.54 6.34
CA PRO A 102 8.37 -17.61 7.36
C PRO A 102 8.93 -16.31 6.76
N VAL A 103 9.65 -16.41 5.63
CA VAL A 103 10.26 -15.27 4.94
C VAL A 103 9.20 -14.40 4.27
N LEU A 104 8.21 -15.03 3.63
CA LEU A 104 7.05 -14.34 3.06
C LEU A 104 6.27 -13.56 4.12
N ILE A 105 6.09 -14.12 5.31
CA ILE A 105 5.43 -13.44 6.44
C ILE A 105 6.21 -12.18 6.83
N PHE A 106 7.55 -12.25 6.90
CA PHE A 106 8.36 -11.06 7.13
C PHE A 106 8.21 -10.01 6.04
N ALA A 107 8.16 -10.41 4.76
CA ALA A 107 7.94 -9.48 3.65
C ALA A 107 6.59 -8.73 3.75
N TRP A 108 5.54 -9.42 4.19
CA TRP A 108 4.23 -8.78 4.44
C TRP A 108 4.22 -7.90 5.69
N LEU A 109 4.89 -8.32 6.77
CA LEU A 109 5.04 -7.50 7.98
C LEU A 109 5.86 -6.24 7.71
N ALA A 110 6.88 -6.31 6.86
CA ALA A 110 7.64 -5.15 6.39
C ALA A 110 6.72 -4.16 5.65
N ASN A 111 5.87 -4.65 4.75
CA ASN A 111 4.87 -3.81 4.07
C ASN A 111 3.94 -3.10 5.06
N PHE A 112 3.47 -3.80 6.10
CA PHE A 112 2.59 -3.19 7.10
C PHE A 112 3.32 -2.18 7.98
N ALA A 113 4.56 -2.47 8.34
CA ALA A 113 5.41 -1.53 9.09
C ALA A 113 5.63 -0.25 8.27
N ARG A 114 5.90 -0.35 6.96
CA ARG A 114 5.98 0.81 6.05
C ARG A 114 4.69 1.64 6.05
N ILE A 115 3.54 1.00 5.83
CA ILE A 115 2.23 1.69 5.81
C ILE A 115 1.93 2.39 7.15
N GLN A 116 2.37 1.81 8.26
CA GLN A 116 2.20 2.39 9.60
C GLN A 116 3.33 3.36 10.00
N THR A 117 4.29 3.63 9.12
CA THR A 117 5.49 4.44 9.41
C THR A 117 6.31 3.94 10.61
N ASP A 118 6.23 2.63 10.90
CA ASP A 118 7.01 1.96 11.94
C ASP A 118 8.37 1.56 11.37
N TRP A 119 9.24 2.55 11.18
CA TRP A 119 10.53 2.41 10.49
C TRP A 119 11.48 1.44 11.20
N GLY A 120 11.42 1.37 12.53
CA GLY A 120 12.20 0.41 13.32
C GLY A 120 11.79 -1.03 13.01
N ARG A 121 10.48 -1.34 13.01
CA ARG A 121 10.03 -2.69 12.64
C ARG A 121 10.22 -3.00 11.16
N LEU A 122 10.06 -2.00 10.28
CA LEU A 122 10.38 -2.17 8.86
C LEU A 122 11.82 -2.66 8.72
N HIS A 123 12.76 -1.98 9.36
CA HIS A 123 14.17 -2.35 9.35
C HIS A 123 14.42 -3.79 9.80
N GLU A 124 13.88 -4.19 10.97
CA GLU A 124 14.01 -5.55 11.50
C GLU A 124 13.48 -6.61 10.53
N TYR A 125 12.32 -6.36 9.92
CA TYR A 125 11.70 -7.28 8.98
C TYR A 125 12.44 -7.35 7.63
N LEU A 126 12.99 -6.23 7.15
CA LEU A 126 13.83 -6.21 5.96
C LEU A 126 15.09 -7.04 6.17
N ILE A 127 15.82 -6.84 7.27
CA ILE A 127 17.02 -7.64 7.59
C ILE A 127 16.67 -9.13 7.65
N SER A 128 15.60 -9.48 8.38
CA SER A 128 15.15 -10.87 8.52
C SER A 128 14.82 -11.49 7.15
N CYS A 129 14.14 -10.74 6.29
CA CYS A 129 13.78 -11.20 4.95
C CYS A 129 15.02 -11.35 4.06
N LEU A 130 15.89 -10.33 3.96
CA LEU A 130 17.05 -10.32 3.07
C LEU A 130 18.11 -11.35 3.47
N THR A 131 18.23 -11.65 4.77
CA THR A 131 19.14 -12.68 5.27
C THR A 131 18.68 -14.09 4.87
N LEU A 132 17.37 -14.33 4.81
CA LEU A 132 16.80 -15.67 4.64
C LEU A 132 16.27 -15.95 3.22
N VAL A 133 16.09 -14.91 2.40
CA VAL A 133 15.48 -15.06 1.07
C VAL A 133 16.39 -15.84 0.12
N GLN A 134 15.78 -16.77 -0.61
CA GLN A 134 16.45 -17.59 -1.61
C GLN A 134 16.01 -17.22 -3.03
N SER A 135 16.82 -17.57 -4.03
CA SER A 135 16.61 -17.15 -5.42
C SER A 135 15.33 -17.69 -6.07
N HIS A 136 14.75 -18.75 -5.52
CA HIS A 136 13.51 -19.37 -6.00
C HIS A 136 12.26 -18.95 -5.19
N PHE A 137 12.41 -18.13 -4.15
CA PHE A 137 11.29 -17.59 -3.36
C PHE A 137 10.65 -16.41 -4.09
N HIS A 138 10.03 -16.68 -5.24
CA HIS A 138 9.57 -15.64 -6.16
C HIS A 138 8.44 -14.77 -5.57
N GLU A 139 7.51 -15.32 -4.77
CA GLU A 139 6.44 -14.53 -4.13
C GLU A 139 7.05 -13.57 -3.09
N THR A 140 7.97 -14.07 -2.27
CA THR A 140 8.70 -13.29 -1.27
C THR A 140 9.56 -12.23 -1.93
N LEU A 141 10.32 -12.58 -2.97
CA LEU A 141 11.17 -11.64 -3.70
C LEU A 141 10.36 -10.53 -4.33
N ALA A 142 9.21 -10.84 -4.93
CA ALA A 142 8.33 -9.83 -5.47
C ALA A 142 7.85 -8.87 -4.37
N ARG A 143 7.36 -9.41 -3.24
CA ARG A 143 6.84 -8.60 -2.13
C ARG A 143 7.91 -7.72 -1.50
N ILE A 144 9.06 -8.28 -1.12
CA ILE A 144 10.13 -7.53 -0.45
C ILE A 144 10.72 -6.46 -1.37
N SER A 145 10.86 -6.77 -2.66
CA SER A 145 11.36 -5.81 -3.65
C SER A 145 10.41 -4.64 -3.83
N ILE A 146 9.09 -4.85 -3.77
CA ILE A 146 8.10 -3.76 -3.75
C ILE A 146 8.27 -2.91 -2.50
N VAL A 147 8.43 -3.51 -1.32
CA VAL A 147 8.60 -2.75 -0.07
C VAL A 147 9.85 -1.88 -0.11
N ILE A 148 10.98 -2.43 -0.61
CA ILE A 148 12.22 -1.67 -0.77
C ILE A 148 12.06 -0.57 -1.82
N ALA A 149 11.47 -0.87 -2.97
CA ALA A 149 11.23 0.10 -4.03
C ALA A 149 10.34 1.25 -3.56
N ASP A 150 9.24 0.94 -2.88
CA ASP A 150 8.32 1.91 -2.30
C ASP A 150 9.06 2.81 -1.29
N SER A 151 9.86 2.22 -0.40
CA SER A 151 10.61 2.98 0.61
C SER A 151 11.68 3.88 -0.02
N LEU A 152 12.39 3.40 -1.04
CA LEU A 152 13.33 4.21 -1.82
C LEU A 152 12.62 5.34 -2.56
N GLN A 153 11.42 5.07 -3.08
CA GLN A 153 10.64 6.08 -3.77
C GLN A 153 10.09 7.14 -2.80
N GLU A 154 9.70 6.77 -1.59
CA GLU A 154 9.29 7.70 -0.52
C GLU A 154 10.39 8.70 -0.17
N ILE A 155 11.67 8.30 -0.25
CA ILE A 155 12.84 9.17 -0.03
C ILE A 155 13.42 9.74 -1.34
N GLU A 156 12.69 9.63 -2.45
CA GLU A 156 13.02 10.19 -3.77
C GLU A 156 14.28 9.61 -4.44
N GLU A 157 14.72 8.42 -4.03
CA GLU A 157 15.78 7.64 -4.68
C GLU A 157 15.24 6.87 -5.90
N TYR A 158 14.72 7.60 -6.88
CA TYR A 158 13.93 7.05 -8.00
C TYR A 158 14.67 6.01 -8.86
N ASP A 159 15.96 6.22 -9.13
CA ASP A 159 16.76 5.29 -9.94
C ASP A 159 16.95 3.95 -9.22
N SER A 160 17.23 4.01 -7.92
CA SER A 160 17.34 2.83 -7.06
C SER A 160 15.98 2.12 -6.94
N ALA A 161 14.90 2.87 -6.73
CA ALA A 161 13.55 2.32 -6.69
C ALA A 161 13.18 1.60 -8.00
N ALA A 162 13.54 2.17 -9.16
CA ALA A 162 13.26 1.58 -10.47
C ALA A 162 13.91 0.20 -10.64
N LYS A 163 15.16 0.03 -10.20
CA LYS A 163 15.85 -1.28 -10.21
C LYS A 163 15.11 -2.31 -9.36
N TRP A 164 14.67 -1.93 -8.16
CA TRP A 164 13.91 -2.81 -7.29
C TRP A 164 12.51 -3.16 -7.83
N TYR A 165 11.84 -2.22 -8.49
CA TYR A 165 10.62 -2.53 -9.23
C TYR A 165 10.85 -3.51 -10.38
N MET A 166 12.01 -3.46 -11.06
CA MET A 166 12.35 -4.48 -12.06
C MET A 166 12.50 -5.87 -11.45
N VAL A 167 13.19 -5.98 -10.30
CA VAL A 167 13.30 -7.25 -9.56
C VAL A 167 11.91 -7.78 -9.18
N ALA A 168 11.04 -6.92 -8.66
CA ALA A 168 9.68 -7.29 -8.30
C ALA A 168 8.87 -7.79 -9.51
N ARG A 169 9.00 -7.10 -10.65
CA ARG A 169 8.35 -7.48 -11.91
C ARG A 169 8.82 -8.86 -12.38
N ASP A 170 10.13 -9.09 -12.43
CA ASP A 170 10.68 -10.36 -12.93
C ASP A 170 10.30 -11.54 -12.03
N ALA A 171 10.31 -11.33 -10.70
CA ALA A 171 9.84 -12.32 -9.74
C ALA A 171 8.34 -12.61 -9.91
N SER A 172 7.50 -11.58 -10.09
CA SER A 172 6.05 -11.75 -10.33
C SER A 172 5.77 -12.50 -11.63
N LEU A 173 6.48 -12.17 -12.71
CA LEU A 173 6.36 -12.85 -14.00
C LEU A 173 6.77 -14.32 -13.93
N SER A 174 7.77 -14.65 -13.10
CA SER A 174 8.25 -16.04 -12.92
C SER A 174 7.16 -16.96 -12.37
N VAL A 175 6.20 -16.43 -11.61
CA VAL A 175 5.05 -17.18 -11.08
C VAL A 175 3.72 -16.82 -11.75
N GLY A 176 3.72 -15.86 -12.68
CA GLY A 176 2.52 -15.39 -13.37
C GLY A 176 1.55 -14.61 -12.47
N ASP A 177 2.05 -13.97 -11.41
CA ASP A 177 1.24 -13.24 -10.41
C ASP A 177 0.96 -11.81 -10.87
N ASP A 178 -0.08 -11.68 -11.69
CA ASP A 178 -0.56 -10.39 -12.21
C ASP A 178 -1.06 -9.44 -11.10
N ALA A 179 -1.51 -9.98 -9.95
CA ALA A 179 -2.01 -9.18 -8.84
C ALA A 179 -0.88 -8.44 -8.12
N THR A 180 0.29 -9.10 -7.93
CA THR A 180 1.48 -8.43 -7.38
C THR A 180 2.00 -7.37 -8.36
N MET A 181 1.98 -7.65 -9.66
CA MET A 181 2.37 -6.67 -10.67
C MET A 181 1.44 -5.44 -10.68
N ASN A 182 0.14 -5.63 -10.51
CA ASN A 182 -0.79 -4.50 -10.40
C ASN A 182 -0.52 -3.65 -9.16
N ALA A 183 -0.37 -4.30 -7.99
CA ALA A 183 -0.08 -3.61 -6.73
C ALA A 183 1.21 -2.78 -6.83
N MET A 184 2.25 -3.31 -7.49
CA MET A 184 3.49 -2.59 -7.76
C MET A 184 3.26 -1.30 -8.57
N LEU A 185 2.48 -1.38 -9.66
CA LEU A 185 2.18 -0.22 -10.51
C LEU A 185 1.41 0.85 -9.73
N HIS A 186 0.39 0.45 -8.95
CA HIS A 186 -0.38 1.35 -8.09
C HIS A 186 0.49 2.04 -7.04
N ASN A 187 1.31 1.29 -6.31
CA ASN A 187 2.17 1.86 -5.27
C ASN A 187 3.14 2.89 -5.87
N ARG A 188 3.76 2.54 -7.01
CA ARG A 188 4.67 3.43 -7.73
C ARG A 188 4.01 4.75 -8.10
N ILE A 189 2.82 4.73 -8.70
CA ILE A 189 2.16 6.00 -9.07
C ILE A 189 1.64 6.75 -7.83
N SER A 190 1.11 6.03 -6.83
CA SER A 190 0.59 6.64 -5.60
C SER A 190 1.67 7.41 -4.82
N ILE A 191 2.84 6.80 -4.60
CA ILE A 191 3.96 7.44 -3.89
C ILE A 191 4.52 8.62 -4.70
N ARG A 192 4.54 8.51 -6.04
CA ARG A 192 4.98 9.61 -6.89
C ARG A 192 4.06 10.82 -6.77
N VAL A 193 2.74 10.60 -6.84
CA VAL A 193 1.75 11.67 -6.64
C VAL A 193 1.85 12.25 -5.23
N TYR A 194 2.08 11.41 -4.22
CA TYR A 194 2.35 11.86 -2.86
C TYR A 194 3.54 12.81 -2.78
N ASN A 195 4.69 12.44 -3.35
CA ASN A 195 5.89 13.29 -3.36
C ASN A 195 5.66 14.61 -4.12
N PHE A 196 4.89 14.60 -5.22
CA PHE A 196 4.51 15.84 -5.90
C PHE A 196 3.68 16.76 -5.02
N ARG A 197 2.77 16.21 -4.20
CA ARG A 197 1.98 17.00 -3.26
C ARG A 197 2.85 17.58 -2.15
N ILE A 198 3.80 16.81 -1.63
CA ILE A 198 4.79 17.32 -0.67
C ILE A 198 5.61 18.47 -1.29
N ALA A 199 6.18 18.27 -2.48
CA ALA A 199 6.94 19.30 -3.19
C ALA A 199 6.13 20.57 -3.46
N ALA A 200 4.83 20.44 -3.75
CA ALA A 200 3.94 21.58 -3.95
C ALA A 200 3.78 22.44 -2.69
N ILE A 201 3.88 21.87 -1.48
CA ILE A 201 3.81 22.62 -0.21
C ILE A 201 5.03 23.54 -0.06
N ASP A 202 6.20 23.10 -0.52
CA ASP A 202 7.44 23.90 -0.54
C ASP A 202 7.50 24.93 -1.68
N GLY A 203 6.44 25.03 -2.49
CA GLY A 203 6.44 25.88 -3.67
C GLY A 203 7.33 25.36 -4.81
N ASN A 204 7.86 24.14 -4.68
CA ASN A 204 8.55 23.46 -5.76
C ASN A 204 7.50 22.97 -6.76
N LEU A 205 7.19 23.84 -7.72
CA LEU A 205 6.33 23.52 -8.84
C LEU A 205 7.08 22.52 -9.74
N VAL A 206 6.95 21.24 -9.42
CA VAL A 206 7.20 20.17 -10.39
C VAL A 206 6.22 20.42 -11.54
N ASP A 207 6.61 20.13 -12.78
CA ASP A 207 5.64 20.11 -13.89
C ASP A 207 4.57 19.04 -13.57
N PHE A 208 3.53 19.45 -12.84
CA PHE A 208 2.43 18.61 -12.36
C PHE A 208 1.65 18.02 -13.53
N GLY A 209 1.77 18.65 -14.69
CA GLY A 209 1.28 18.21 -15.98
C GLY A 209 2.21 17.23 -16.68
N SER A 210 3.19 16.61 -16.00
CA SER A 210 4.02 15.58 -16.62
C SER A 210 3.07 14.54 -17.20
N ARG A 211 2.95 14.58 -18.53
CA ARG A 211 2.12 13.67 -19.31
C ARG A 211 2.38 12.22 -18.88
N LEU A 212 3.59 11.96 -18.40
CA LEU A 212 4.02 10.73 -17.77
C LEU A 212 3.17 10.28 -16.58
N ALA A 213 2.93 11.11 -15.54
CA ALA A 213 2.16 10.67 -14.37
C ALA A 213 0.69 10.35 -14.72
N LYS A 214 0.10 11.14 -15.63
CA LYS A 214 -1.24 10.88 -16.16
C LYS A 214 -1.27 9.59 -16.98
N LEU A 215 -0.31 9.41 -17.90
CA LEU A 215 -0.16 8.18 -18.70
C LEU A 215 0.07 6.94 -17.82
N GLU A 216 0.86 7.05 -16.76
CA GLU A 216 1.10 5.96 -15.81
C GLU A 216 -0.19 5.61 -15.04
N THR A 217 -0.97 6.62 -14.63
CA THR A 217 -2.26 6.40 -13.97
C THR A 217 -3.25 5.69 -14.89
N GLU A 218 -3.40 6.17 -16.13
CA GLU A 218 -4.25 5.56 -17.16
C GLU A 218 -3.79 4.13 -17.51
N SER A 219 -2.47 3.91 -17.61
CA SER A 219 -1.91 2.58 -17.90
C SER A 219 -2.17 1.60 -16.76
N THR A 220 -2.07 2.07 -15.51
CA THR A 220 -2.33 1.25 -14.32
C THR A 220 -3.81 0.89 -14.23
N GLU A 221 -4.71 1.82 -14.53
CA GLU A 221 -6.16 1.54 -14.59
C GLU A 221 -6.50 0.51 -15.66
N ASN A 222 -5.98 0.71 -16.87
CA ASN A 222 -6.19 -0.23 -17.97
C ASN A 222 -5.66 -1.63 -17.62
N TYR A 223 -4.53 -1.72 -16.93
CA TYR A 223 -3.99 -2.99 -16.46
C TYR A 223 -4.88 -3.64 -15.38
N SER A 224 -5.36 -2.89 -14.38
CA SER A 224 -6.35 -3.38 -13.40
C SER A 224 -7.59 -3.95 -14.07
N LEU A 225 -8.15 -3.23 -15.05
CA LEU A 225 -9.33 -3.66 -15.80
C LEU A 225 -9.04 -4.94 -16.61
N TYR A 226 -7.88 -5.00 -17.26
CA TYR A 226 -7.45 -6.16 -18.03
C TYR A 226 -7.37 -7.44 -17.18
N ILE A 227 -6.82 -7.32 -15.96
CA ILE A 227 -6.70 -8.46 -15.03
C ILE A 227 -7.95 -8.65 -14.17
N GLY A 228 -8.98 -7.81 -14.32
CA GLY A 228 -10.19 -7.83 -13.51
C GLY A 228 -9.91 -7.72 -12.01
N ASP A 229 -8.99 -6.84 -11.61
CA ASP A 229 -8.70 -6.57 -10.20
C ASP A 229 -9.72 -5.57 -9.62
N SER A 230 -10.32 -5.95 -8.51
CA SER A 230 -11.30 -5.15 -7.76
C SER A 230 -10.93 -4.98 -6.28
N SER A 231 -9.67 -5.26 -5.91
CA SER A 231 -9.20 -5.27 -4.53
C SER A 231 -9.30 -3.90 -3.84
N MET A 232 -8.91 -2.81 -4.53
CA MET A 232 -8.91 -1.45 -4.00
C MET A 232 -9.47 -0.45 -5.02
N PRO A 233 -10.80 -0.47 -5.27
CA PRO A 233 -11.43 0.31 -6.35
C PRO A 233 -11.35 1.82 -6.14
N TRP A 234 -11.09 2.26 -4.90
CA TRP A 234 -10.95 3.68 -4.53
C TRP A 234 -9.65 4.31 -5.03
N THR A 235 -8.60 3.51 -5.28
CA THR A 235 -7.23 3.99 -5.54
C THR A 235 -7.16 4.87 -6.79
N HIS A 236 -7.78 4.43 -7.89
CA HIS A 236 -7.75 5.19 -9.13
C HIS A 236 -8.45 6.55 -8.99
N ALA A 237 -9.67 6.56 -8.43
CA ALA A 237 -10.44 7.79 -8.24
C ALA A 237 -9.67 8.79 -7.37
N LEU A 238 -8.98 8.30 -6.32
CA LEU A 238 -8.17 9.13 -5.45
C LEU A 238 -6.96 9.73 -6.18
N ILE A 239 -6.16 8.90 -6.86
CA ILE A 239 -4.92 9.34 -7.54
C ILE A 239 -5.25 10.31 -8.68
N SER A 240 -6.23 9.98 -9.51
CA SER A 240 -6.70 10.85 -10.60
C SER A 240 -7.30 12.16 -10.07
N GLY A 241 -8.01 12.13 -8.94
CA GLY A 241 -8.52 13.31 -8.27
C GLY A 241 -7.41 14.22 -7.74
N GLN A 242 -6.38 13.64 -7.12
CA GLN A 242 -5.22 14.37 -6.61
C GLN A 242 -4.37 14.98 -7.72
N LEU A 243 -4.16 14.27 -8.83
CA LEU A 243 -3.51 14.82 -10.03
C LEU A 243 -4.31 15.99 -10.64
N SER A 244 -5.64 15.86 -10.67
CA SER A 244 -6.52 16.93 -11.13
C SER A 244 -6.43 18.16 -10.22
N LEU A 245 -6.33 17.96 -8.90
CA LEU A 245 -6.14 19.03 -7.92
C LEU A 245 -4.79 19.75 -8.13
N LEU A 246 -3.70 18.99 -8.32
CA LEU A 246 -2.38 19.54 -8.62
C LEU A 246 -2.34 20.33 -9.94
N SER A 247 -3.19 19.95 -10.90
CA SER A 247 -3.36 20.66 -12.17
C SER A 247 -4.39 21.80 -12.11
N ASN A 248 -4.79 22.25 -10.91
CA ASN A 248 -5.83 23.26 -10.65
C ASN A 248 -7.18 22.98 -11.33
N SER A 249 -7.46 21.72 -11.68
CA SER A 249 -8.72 21.27 -12.27
C SER A 249 -9.70 20.88 -11.18
N ASN A 250 -10.09 21.85 -10.33
CA ASN A 250 -10.87 21.64 -9.11
C ASN A 250 -12.22 20.93 -9.35
N GLN A 251 -12.89 21.20 -10.48
CA GLN A 251 -14.15 20.54 -10.84
C GLN A 251 -13.96 19.03 -11.08
N ALA A 252 -12.93 18.66 -11.85
CA ALA A 252 -12.61 17.27 -12.14
C ALA A 252 -12.13 16.54 -10.88
N ALA A 253 -11.30 17.21 -10.08
CA ALA A 253 -10.86 16.70 -8.78
C ALA A 253 -12.04 16.40 -7.86
N LEU A 254 -12.98 17.33 -7.71
CA LEU A 254 -14.16 17.14 -6.85
C LEU A 254 -15.01 15.95 -7.30
N GLN A 255 -15.28 15.82 -8.60
CA GLN A 255 -16.07 14.72 -9.15
C GLN A 255 -15.46 13.35 -8.82
N LEU A 256 -14.14 13.21 -8.93
CA LEU A 256 -13.42 11.98 -8.66
C LEU A 256 -13.36 11.68 -7.15
N LEU A 257 -13.02 12.69 -6.33
CA LEU A 257 -12.85 12.55 -4.89
C LEU A 257 -14.17 12.36 -4.12
N GLU A 258 -15.31 12.75 -4.70
CA GLU A 258 -16.66 12.48 -4.15
C GLU A 258 -17.38 11.31 -4.83
N SER A 259 -16.71 10.59 -5.74
CA SER A 259 -17.27 9.39 -6.37
C SER A 259 -17.63 8.32 -5.32
N PRO A 260 -18.59 7.42 -5.60
CA PRO A 260 -18.91 6.32 -4.71
C PRO A 260 -17.70 5.43 -4.39
N TYR A 261 -16.74 5.35 -5.31
CA TYR A 261 -15.51 4.58 -5.14
C TYR A 261 -14.56 5.21 -4.12
N ALA A 262 -14.45 6.55 -4.06
CA ALA A 262 -13.55 7.23 -3.14
C ALA A 262 -14.17 7.51 -1.74
N LYS A 263 -15.46 7.22 -1.54
CA LYS A 263 -16.16 7.43 -0.27
C LYS A 263 -16.00 6.23 0.69
N GLY A 264 -16.18 6.48 1.99
CA GLY A 264 -16.23 5.42 3.00
C GLY A 264 -14.88 4.84 3.41
N LEU A 265 -13.80 5.63 3.29
CA LEU A 265 -12.44 5.21 3.63
C LEU A 265 -12.09 5.38 5.12
N SER A 266 -12.90 6.11 5.90
CA SER A 266 -12.59 6.53 7.28
C SER A 266 -12.13 5.39 8.20
N ASP A 267 -12.81 4.25 8.14
CA ASP A 267 -12.59 3.17 9.11
C ASP A 267 -11.41 2.27 8.70
N LYS A 268 -11.15 2.19 7.38
CA LYS A 268 -10.17 1.27 6.78
C LYS A 268 -8.83 1.95 6.51
N TRP A 269 -8.89 3.21 6.11
CA TRP A 269 -7.78 4.01 5.60
C TRP A 269 -7.88 5.46 6.10
N PRO A 270 -7.74 5.69 7.43
CA PRO A 270 -7.99 7.00 8.04
C PRO A 270 -7.07 8.11 7.50
N SER A 271 -5.80 7.81 7.24
CA SER A 271 -4.85 8.71 6.57
C SER A 271 -5.33 9.18 5.19
N VAL A 272 -5.81 8.22 4.40
CA VAL A 272 -6.30 8.47 3.04
C VAL A 272 -7.57 9.32 3.08
N GLU A 273 -8.50 8.98 3.98
CA GLU A 273 -9.73 9.74 4.18
C GLU A 273 -9.45 11.17 4.65
N LEU A 274 -8.47 11.38 5.54
CA LEU A 274 -8.09 12.70 6.02
C LEU A 274 -7.67 13.61 4.85
N MET A 275 -6.74 13.13 4.02
CA MET A 275 -6.29 13.87 2.84
C MET A 275 -7.43 14.12 1.86
N ARG A 276 -8.23 13.09 1.55
CA ARG A 276 -9.37 13.20 0.63
C ARG A 276 -10.39 14.23 1.11
N ALA A 277 -10.75 14.22 2.39
CA ALA A 277 -11.71 15.15 2.96
C ALA A 277 -11.23 16.60 2.90
N ALA A 278 -9.94 16.83 3.19
CA ALA A 278 -9.31 18.15 3.06
C ALA A 278 -9.29 18.65 1.60
N ASP A 279 -8.97 17.76 0.64
CA ASP A 279 -8.98 18.10 -0.79
C ASP A 279 -10.39 18.42 -1.31
N VAL A 280 -11.41 17.65 -0.88
CA VAL A 280 -12.81 17.92 -1.22
C VAL A 280 -13.26 19.29 -0.69
N LEU A 281 -12.90 19.62 0.56
CA LEU A 281 -13.18 20.94 1.13
C LEU A 281 -12.54 22.04 0.29
N ARG A 282 -11.24 21.91 -0.03
CA ARG A 282 -10.52 22.86 -0.89
C ARG A 282 -11.22 23.05 -2.22
N CYS A 283 -11.57 21.97 -2.92
CA CYS A 283 -12.28 22.05 -4.20
C CYS A 283 -13.63 22.77 -4.07
N LYS A 284 -14.43 22.47 -3.03
CA LYS A 284 -15.73 23.13 -2.83
C LYS A 284 -15.58 24.62 -2.60
N VAL A 285 -14.57 25.04 -1.83
CA VAL A 285 -14.27 26.47 -1.64
C VAL A 285 -13.82 27.12 -2.95
N GLU A 286 -12.92 26.48 -3.68
CA GLU A 286 -12.40 27.02 -4.94
C GLU A 286 -13.50 27.25 -5.98
N LEU A 287 -14.50 26.37 -6.00
CA LEU A 287 -15.65 26.42 -6.89
C LEU A 287 -16.82 27.29 -6.35
N GLY A 288 -16.70 27.86 -5.15
CA GLY A 288 -17.77 28.65 -4.54
C GLY A 288 -19.02 27.85 -4.15
N LEU A 289 -18.86 26.54 -3.90
CA LEU A 289 -19.96 25.60 -3.62
C LEU A 289 -20.29 25.47 -2.13
N ILE A 290 -19.59 26.18 -1.25
CA ILE A 290 -19.75 26.10 0.21
C ILE A 290 -19.62 27.50 0.83
N SER A 291 -20.43 27.77 1.87
CA SER A 291 -20.39 29.04 2.60
C SER A 291 -19.30 29.06 3.67
N SER A 292 -18.93 30.25 4.14
CA SER A 292 -17.88 30.41 5.15
C SER A 292 -18.19 29.70 6.48
N GLU A 293 -19.47 29.65 6.88
CA GLU A 293 -19.93 28.99 8.10
C GLU A 293 -19.78 27.47 7.99
N LEU A 294 -20.12 26.91 6.82
CA LEU A 294 -19.98 25.48 6.56
C LEU A 294 -18.53 25.04 6.44
N VAL A 295 -17.63 25.91 5.95
CA VAL A 295 -16.18 25.64 5.94
C VAL A 295 -15.68 25.37 7.36
N LYS A 296 -16.06 26.21 8.34
CA LYS A 296 -15.64 26.02 9.74
C LYS A 296 -16.12 24.68 10.31
N CYS A 297 -17.39 24.33 10.08
CA CYS A 297 -17.95 23.03 10.50
C CYS A 297 -17.21 21.83 9.89
N GLU A 298 -16.89 21.90 8.59
CA GLU A 298 -16.16 20.83 7.90
C GLU A 298 -14.71 20.71 8.39
N VAL A 299 -14.05 21.83 8.67
CA VAL A 299 -12.71 21.85 9.24
C VAL A 299 -12.70 21.22 10.63
N ASP A 300 -13.67 21.54 11.49
CA ASP A 300 -13.76 20.94 12.82
C ASP A 300 -13.92 19.40 12.73
N ARG A 301 -14.63 18.92 11.71
CA ARG A 301 -14.77 17.49 11.43
C ARG A 301 -13.44 16.88 10.97
N ILE A 302 -12.74 17.52 10.03
CA ILE A 302 -11.43 17.06 9.53
C ILE A 302 -10.40 17.06 10.67
N ARG A 303 -10.36 18.13 11.48
CA ARG A 303 -9.43 18.32 12.59
C ARG A 303 -9.52 17.22 13.65
N LYS A 304 -10.70 16.66 13.91
CA LYS A 304 -10.87 15.53 14.83
C LYS A 304 -10.09 14.29 14.42
N ASN A 305 -9.74 14.17 13.14
CA ASN A 305 -8.97 13.05 12.60
C ASN A 305 -7.46 13.32 12.58
N PHE A 306 -7.01 14.53 12.92
CA PHE A 306 -5.59 14.80 13.15
C PHE A 306 -5.19 14.11 14.46
N SER A 307 -4.49 12.98 14.34
CA SER A 307 -4.01 12.23 15.49
C SER A 307 -2.54 11.88 15.33
N SER A 308 -1.87 11.53 16.44
CA SER A 308 -0.50 11.03 16.43
C SER A 308 -0.31 9.72 15.66
N ARG A 309 -1.39 9.08 15.21
CA ARG A 309 -1.35 7.82 14.44
C ARG A 309 -1.32 8.05 12.93
N ILE A 310 -1.49 9.30 12.48
CA ILE A 310 -1.45 9.67 11.06
C ILE A 310 -0.02 10.06 10.71
N ALA A 311 0.47 9.59 9.57
CA ALA A 311 1.79 9.93 9.07
C ALA A 311 1.95 11.44 8.89
N ARG A 312 3.13 11.98 9.17
CA ARG A 312 3.34 13.44 9.21
C ARG A 312 3.20 14.10 7.85
N GLY A 313 3.62 13.42 6.77
CA GLY A 313 3.37 13.94 5.42
C GLY A 313 1.88 14.02 5.07
N ASP A 314 1.04 13.10 5.56
CA ASP A 314 -0.41 13.13 5.32
C ASP A 314 -1.04 14.31 6.05
N VAL A 315 -0.58 14.58 7.29
CA VAL A 315 -0.97 15.75 8.07
C VAL A 315 -0.55 17.03 7.35
N ALA A 316 0.68 17.09 6.83
CA ALA A 316 1.18 18.24 6.08
C ALA A 316 0.28 18.55 4.88
N ILE A 317 0.02 17.53 4.06
CA ILE A 317 -0.83 17.62 2.89
C ILE A 317 -2.26 18.07 3.24
N ALA A 318 -2.89 17.42 4.22
CA ALA A 318 -4.26 17.74 4.61
C ALA A 318 -4.37 19.16 5.19
N ALA A 319 -3.44 19.55 6.07
CA ALA A 319 -3.39 20.89 6.63
C ALA A 319 -3.17 21.95 5.55
N ASN A 320 -2.33 21.68 4.54
CA ASN A 320 -2.14 22.58 3.40
C ASN A 320 -3.43 22.78 2.60
N SER A 321 -4.16 21.71 2.30
CA SER A 321 -5.45 21.82 1.60
C SER A 321 -6.48 22.61 2.41
N VAL A 322 -6.51 22.45 3.75
CA VAL A 322 -7.37 23.26 4.64
C VAL A 322 -6.93 24.73 4.68
N ALA A 323 -5.62 25.00 4.73
CA ALA A 323 -5.09 26.36 4.72
C ALA A 323 -5.55 27.13 3.47
N ILE A 324 -5.41 26.52 2.29
CA ILE A 324 -5.86 27.08 1.02
C ILE A 324 -7.38 27.33 1.03
N ALA A 325 -8.16 26.39 1.58
CA ALA A 325 -9.61 26.56 1.72
C ALA A 325 -9.98 27.77 2.60
N PHE A 326 -9.16 28.13 3.60
CA PHE A 326 -9.41 29.30 4.43
C PHE A 326 -8.92 30.63 3.85
N GLU A 327 -8.00 30.63 2.88
CA GLU A 327 -7.42 31.88 2.35
C GLU A 327 -8.48 32.89 1.87
N LYS A 328 -9.61 32.39 1.36
CA LYS A 328 -10.73 33.20 0.87
C LYS A 328 -11.64 33.77 1.97
N PHE A 329 -11.61 33.23 3.19
CA PHE A 329 -12.60 33.52 4.23
C PHE A 329 -12.00 34.01 5.55
N ASP A 330 -10.87 33.44 5.98
CA ASP A 330 -10.30 33.67 7.30
C ASP A 330 -8.77 33.53 7.25
N LYS A 331 -8.07 34.66 7.09
CA LYS A 331 -6.60 34.69 6.96
C LYS A 331 -5.88 34.19 8.22
N LEU A 332 -6.51 34.31 9.39
CA LEU A 332 -5.90 33.86 10.64
C LEU A 332 -5.92 32.33 10.71
N GLU A 333 -7.07 31.72 10.39
CA GLU A 333 -7.19 30.26 10.29
C GLU A 333 -6.33 29.68 9.16
N ALA A 334 -6.28 30.35 8.00
CA ALA A 334 -5.40 29.95 6.90
C ALA A 334 -3.94 29.89 7.36
N LYS A 335 -3.47 30.91 8.10
CA LYS A 335 -2.12 30.92 8.67
C LYS A 335 -1.93 29.81 9.69
N HIS A 336 -2.89 29.57 10.58
CA HIS A 336 -2.81 28.50 11.58
C HIS A 336 -2.60 27.11 10.92
N PHE A 337 -3.38 26.79 9.89
CA PHE A 337 -3.22 25.52 9.18
C PHE A 337 -1.96 25.46 8.32
N SER A 338 -1.51 26.60 7.78
CA SER A 338 -0.20 26.69 7.12
C SER A 338 0.93 26.36 8.09
N ASP A 339 0.89 26.89 9.32
CA ASP A 339 1.87 26.59 10.36
C ASP A 339 1.86 25.10 10.76
N ILE A 340 0.68 24.48 10.87
CA ILE A 340 0.53 23.03 11.10
C ILE A 340 1.15 22.24 9.94
N SER A 341 0.83 22.62 8.70
CA SER A 341 1.35 21.97 7.49
C SER A 341 2.89 21.98 7.48
N GLN A 342 3.47 23.16 7.70
CA GLN A 342 4.92 23.37 7.71
C GLN A 342 5.61 22.64 8.88
N SER A 343 4.97 22.56 10.04
CA SER A 343 5.51 21.77 11.16
C SER A 343 5.53 20.28 10.85
N ALA A 344 4.42 19.75 10.34
CA ALA A 344 4.33 18.34 9.97
C ALA A 344 5.28 17.98 8.82
N LEU A 345 5.49 18.90 7.87
CA LEU A 345 6.43 18.74 6.78
C LEU A 345 7.89 18.63 7.27
N ARG A 346 8.29 19.45 8.25
CA ARG A 346 9.62 19.32 8.88
C ARG A 346 9.81 17.98 9.56
N GLU A 347 8.79 17.50 10.30
CA GLU A 347 8.84 16.17 10.93
C GLU A 347 8.93 15.06 9.86
N TYR A 348 8.17 15.18 8.77
CA TYR A 348 8.22 14.24 7.65
C TYR A 348 9.61 14.15 7.00
N TYR A 349 10.32 15.27 6.84
CA TYR A 349 11.69 15.24 6.31
C TYR A 349 12.67 14.56 7.26
N VAL A 350 12.49 14.71 8.57
CA VAL A 350 13.29 13.95 9.57
C VAL A 350 12.98 12.46 9.45
N GLU A 351 11.71 12.08 9.31
CA GLU A 351 11.31 10.68 9.10
C GLU A 351 11.93 10.09 7.81
N ARG A 352 11.98 10.85 6.71
CA ARG A 352 12.63 10.41 5.47
C ARG A 352 14.11 10.06 5.65
N GLU A 353 14.85 10.85 6.43
CA GLU A 353 16.27 10.56 6.67
C GLU A 353 16.45 9.32 7.57
N ILE A 354 15.53 9.07 8.50
CA ILE A 354 15.48 7.82 9.27
C ILE A 354 15.22 6.63 8.34
N VAL A 355 14.27 6.74 7.41
CA VAL A 355 13.98 5.72 6.40
C VAL A 355 15.21 5.47 5.54
N ARG A 356 15.86 6.51 5.04
CA ARG A 356 17.10 6.42 4.26
C ARG A 356 18.15 5.59 4.99
N HIS A 357 18.40 5.90 6.26
CA HIS A 357 19.36 5.16 7.07
C HIS A 357 18.98 3.67 7.21
N HIS A 358 17.73 3.37 7.57
CA HIS A 358 17.26 1.99 7.74
C HIS A 358 17.28 1.18 6.44
N ILE A 359 16.90 1.78 5.31
CA ILE A 359 16.96 1.09 4.02
C ILE A 359 18.42 0.82 3.66
N CYS A 360 19.31 1.81 3.76
CA CYS A 360 20.73 1.61 3.47
C CYS A 360 21.36 0.50 4.34
N ASP A 361 21.05 0.48 5.64
CA ASP A 361 21.56 -0.55 6.56
C ASP A 361 21.01 -1.94 6.20
N ALA A 362 19.70 -2.07 5.96
CA ALA A 362 19.09 -3.34 5.54
C ALA A 362 19.68 -3.87 4.22
N LEU A 363 19.98 -2.99 3.26
CA LEU A 363 20.59 -3.38 1.97
C LEU A 363 22.02 -3.93 2.12
N SER A 364 22.69 -3.73 3.26
CA SER A 364 23.98 -4.37 3.54
C SER A 364 23.87 -5.89 3.75
N PHE A 365 22.66 -6.39 4.02
CA PHE A 365 22.36 -7.82 4.20
C PHE A 365 21.95 -8.52 2.91
N LEU A 366 22.08 -7.86 1.75
CA LEU A 366 21.72 -8.46 0.47
C LEU A 366 22.56 -9.71 0.17
N PRO A 367 21.93 -10.82 -0.26
CA PRO A 367 22.67 -11.97 -0.70
C PRO A 367 23.38 -11.65 -2.02
N LYS A 368 24.59 -12.19 -2.20
CA LYS A 368 25.46 -11.91 -3.37
C LYS A 368 24.78 -12.09 -4.72
N TRP A 369 23.91 -13.09 -4.84
CA TRP A 369 23.20 -13.39 -6.08
C TRP A 369 22.16 -12.30 -6.45
N LEU A 370 21.64 -11.58 -5.45
CA LEU A 370 20.68 -10.50 -5.66
C LEU A 370 21.39 -9.17 -5.95
N MET A 371 22.56 -8.94 -5.36
CA MET A 371 23.39 -7.75 -5.64
C MET A 371 23.76 -7.60 -7.12
N VAL A 372 23.89 -8.71 -7.86
CA VAL A 372 24.21 -8.65 -9.31
C VAL A 372 23.03 -8.14 -10.15
N LYS A 373 21.82 -8.12 -9.60
CA LYS A 373 20.60 -7.69 -10.30
C LYS A 373 20.26 -6.20 -10.09
N ILE A 374 20.93 -5.51 -9.16
CA ILE A 374 20.65 -4.13 -8.72
C ILE A 374 21.89 -3.29 -8.98
#